data_AF-A0A2H5QYA0-F1
#
_entry.id   AF-A0A2H5QYA0-F1
#
_cell.length_a   1.000
_cell.length_b   1.000
_cell.length_c   1.000
_cell.angle_alpha   90.00
_cell.angle_beta   90.00
_cell.angle_gamma   90.00
#
_symmetry.space_group_name_H-M   'P 1'
#
loop_
_entity.id
_entity.type
_entity.pdbx_description
1 polymer ?
#
loop_
_entity_poly.entity_id
_entity_poly.type
_entity_poly.pdbx_seq_one_letter_code
_entity_poly.pdbx_strand_id
1 'polypeptide(L)'
;LLIPVNLDGAHWVLARVDFRKNKVWIYDSLLSNRDDKRYKLKFKPLEVIFPRWLEYVGFYNIRPELRSEDPWKVIAVKSAPQQEPGTGDCGVFVLMVT
;
A
#
# COMPACT_ATOMS: atom_id res chain seq x y z
N LEU A 1 -8.74 3.90 -2.55
CA LEU A 1 -9.09 2.60 -1.90
C LEU A 1 -8.11 2.38 -0.76
N LEU A 2 -8.58 1.86 0.37
CA LEU A 2 -7.76 1.53 1.54
C LEU A 2 -7.69 0.01 1.67
N ILE A 3 -6.48 -0.54 1.78
CA ILE A 3 -6.24 -1.98 1.87
C ILE A 3 -5.38 -2.22 3.12
N PRO A 4 -5.95 -2.74 4.21
CA PRO A 4 -5.16 -3.26 5.32
C PRO A 4 -4.36 -4.47 4.84
N VAL A 5 -3.06 -4.48 5.09
CA VAL A 5 -2.17 -5.59 4.76
C VAL A 5 -1.56 -6.10 6.05
N ASN A 6 -1.77 -7.37 6.35
CA ASN A 6 -1.09 -8.03 7.46
C ASN A 6 0.20 -8.66 6.94
N LEU A 7 1.34 -8.23 7.49
CA LEU A 7 2.66 -8.77 7.21
C LEU A 7 2.96 -9.90 8.17
N ASP A 8 3.20 -11.09 7.62
CA ASP A 8 3.65 -12.30 8.31
C ASP A 8 2.76 -12.73 9.51
N GLY A 9 1.48 -12.38 9.51
CA GLY A 9 0.54 -12.72 10.59
C GLY A 9 0.63 -11.81 11.83
N ALA A 10 1.55 -10.83 11.85
CA ALA A 10 1.94 -10.16 13.08
C ALA A 10 1.85 -8.63 13.04
N HIS A 11 2.01 -8.02 11.87
CA HIS A 11 2.11 -6.56 11.75
C HIS A 11 1.17 -6.00 10.70
N TRP A 12 0.32 -5.05 11.09
CA TRP A 12 -0.60 -4.40 10.17
C TRP A 12 -0.01 -3.13 9.58
N VAL A 13 -0.14 -2.99 8.26
CA VAL A 13 0.21 -1.79 7.51
C VAL A 13 -0.96 -1.39 6.62
N LEU A 14 -1.02 -0.11 6.24
CA LEU A 14 -2.07 0.39 5.35
C LEU A 14 -1.51 0.70 3.97
N ALA A 15 -2.08 0.07 2.94
CA ALA A 15 -1.89 0.47 1.56
C ALA A 15 -3.04 1.39 1.10
N ARG A 16 -2.71 2.66 0.81
CA ARG A 16 -3.64 3.64 0.24
C ARG A 16 -3.43 3.76 -1.26
N VAL A 17 -4.42 3.29 -2.01
CA VAL A 17 -4.47 3.32 -3.47
C VAL A 17 -5.04 4.64 -3.97
N ASP A 18 -4.26 5.36 -4.76
CA ASP A 18 -4.64 6.56 -5.52
C ASP A 18 -4.67 6.22 -7.02
N PHE A 19 -5.88 5.94 -7.52
CA PHE A 19 -6.11 5.55 -8.92
C PHE A 19 -5.79 6.67 -9.91
N ARG A 20 -5.90 7.94 -9.52
CA ARG A 20 -5.60 9.05 -10.44
C ARG A 20 -4.09 9.19 -10.68
N LYS A 21 -3.29 8.79 -9.70
CA LYS A 21 -1.83 8.90 -9.76
C LYS A 21 -1.13 7.57 -10.06
N ASN A 22 -1.87 6.48 -10.23
CA ASN A 22 -1.33 5.11 -10.28
C ASN A 22 -0.32 4.85 -9.15
N LYS A 23 -0.65 5.29 -7.93
CA LYS A 23 0.25 5.19 -6.76
C LYS A 23 -0.41 4.44 -5.62
N VAL A 24 0.38 3.61 -4.95
CA VAL A 24 0.01 2.97 -3.69
C VAL A 24 0.96 3.46 -2.60
N TRP A 25 0.42 4.15 -1.61
CA TRP A 25 1.18 4.67 -0.47
C TRP A 25 1.09 3.66 0.67
N ILE A 26 2.24 3.18 1.14
CA ILE A 26 2.32 2.25 2.27
C ILE A 26 2.64 3.04 3.54
N TYR A 27 1.71 3.02 4.47
CA TYR A 27 1.87 3.58 5.80
C TYR A 27 2.14 2.45 6.78
N ASP A 28 3.26 2.56 7.48
CA ASP A 28 3.76 1.55 8.38
C ASP A 28 4.29 2.27 9.64
N SER A 29 3.78 1.84 10.80
CA SER A 29 4.11 2.39 12.10
C SER A 29 5.39 1.82 12.71
N LEU A 30 5.95 0.74 12.16
CA LEU A 30 7.19 0.08 12.64
C LEU A 30 8.28 0.07 11.56
N LEU A 31 8.59 1.26 11.06
CA LEU A 31 9.33 1.45 9.83
C LEU A 31 10.85 1.51 10.11
N SER A 32 11.43 0.42 10.61
CA SER A 32 12.81 0.37 11.12
C SER A 32 13.89 0.18 10.05
N ASN A 33 13.59 -0.39 8.86
CA ASN A 33 14.57 -0.48 7.77
C ASN A 33 13.95 -0.57 6.34
N ARG A 34 13.99 0.56 5.61
CA ARG A 34 13.28 0.79 4.32
C ARG A 34 13.90 0.13 3.10
N ASP A 35 15.16 -0.27 3.19
CA ASP A 35 15.92 -0.81 2.05
C ASP A 35 16.05 -2.32 2.06
N ASP A 36 15.35 -2.98 2.99
CA ASP A 36 15.20 -4.42 2.90
C ASP A 36 14.46 -4.77 1.60
N LYS A 37 15.19 -5.41 0.68
CA LYS A 37 14.64 -5.95 -0.57
C LYS A 37 13.43 -6.85 -0.27
N ARG A 38 13.44 -7.58 0.85
CA ARG A 38 12.35 -8.44 1.29
C ARG A 38 11.10 -7.64 1.59
N TYR A 39 11.22 -6.49 2.27
CA TYR A 39 10.08 -5.61 2.56
C TYR A 39 9.43 -5.08 1.27
N LYS A 40 10.24 -4.54 0.34
CA LYS A 40 9.74 -4.05 -0.96
C LYS A 40 9.06 -5.16 -1.77
N LEU A 41 9.57 -6.40 -1.69
CA LEU A 41 9.02 -7.54 -2.41
C LEU A 41 7.60 -7.90 -1.95
N LYS A 42 7.26 -7.70 -0.66
CA LYS A 42 5.91 -7.98 -0.13
C LYS A 42 4.81 -7.16 -0.81
N PHE A 43 5.12 -5.96 -1.27
CA PHE A 43 4.16 -5.07 -1.92
C PHE A 43 4.25 -5.07 -3.45
N LYS A 44 5.21 -5.80 -4.04
CA LYS A 44 5.35 -5.87 -5.50
C LYS A 44 4.06 -6.31 -6.23
N PRO A 45 3.21 -7.21 -5.67
CA PRO A 45 1.93 -7.53 -6.28
C PRO A 45 0.99 -6.32 -6.45
N LEU A 46 1.05 -5.31 -5.56
CA LEU A 46 0.26 -4.08 -5.69
C LEU A 46 0.76 -3.17 -6.82
N GLU A 47 2.01 -3.34 -7.25
CA GLU A 47 2.59 -2.62 -8.38
C GLU A 47 2.31 -3.31 -9.72
N VAL A 48 2.26 -4.65 -9.74
CA VAL A 48 2.21 -5.42 -11.00
C VAL A 48 0.90 -6.16 -11.21
N ILE A 49 0.39 -6.86 -10.19
CA ILE A 49 -0.79 -7.72 -10.32
C ILE A 49 -2.06 -6.89 -10.16
N PHE A 50 -2.11 -5.99 -9.17
CA PHE A 50 -3.26 -5.14 -8.93
C PHE A 50 -3.73 -4.35 -10.17
N PRO A 51 -2.87 -3.63 -10.92
CA PRO A 51 -3.33 -2.93 -12.12
C PRO A 51 -3.79 -3.86 -13.24
N ARG A 52 -3.16 -5.03 -13.41
CA ARG A 52 -3.62 -6.04 -14.38
C ARG A 52 -4.98 -6.62 -14.00
N TRP A 53 -5.21 -6.82 -12.71
CA TRP A 53 -6.49 -7.27 -12.21
C TRP A 53 -7.58 -6.22 -12.45
N LEU A 54 -7.31 -4.92 -12.26
CA LEU A 54 -8.24 -3.84 -12.60
C LEU A 54 -8.64 -3.86 -14.08
N GLU A 55 -7.67 -4.05 -14.99
CA GLU A 55 -7.95 -4.22 -16.43
C GLU A 55 -8.79 -5.48 -16.69
N TYR A 56 -8.40 -6.61 -16.10
CA TYR A 56 -9.08 -7.91 -16.28
C TYR A 56 -10.55 -7.87 -15.84
N VAL A 57 -10.86 -7.22 -14.71
CA VAL A 57 -12.24 -7.08 -14.21
C VAL A 57 -13.01 -5.96 -14.90
N GLY A 58 -12.42 -5.29 -15.90
CA GLY A 58 -13.06 -4.23 -16.67
C GLY A 58 -13.27 -2.92 -15.89
N PHE A 59 -12.49 -2.67 -14.83
CA PHE A 59 -12.63 -1.49 -13.98
C PHE A 59 -12.61 -0.18 -14.79
N TYR A 60 -11.69 -0.07 -15.76
CA TYR A 60 -11.55 1.13 -16.59
C TYR A 60 -12.62 1.25 -17.68
N ASN A 61 -13.41 0.21 -17.95
CA ASN A 61 -14.59 0.36 -18.80
C ASN A 61 -15.72 1.10 -18.06
N ILE A 62 -15.75 0.97 -16.73
CA ILE A 62 -16.69 1.68 -15.84
C ILE A 62 -16.15 3.07 -15.49
N ARG A 63 -14.83 3.19 -15.28
CA ARG A 63 -14.13 4.40 -14.85
C ARG A 63 -13.02 4.82 -15.82
N PRO A 64 -13.34 5.15 -17.09
CA PRO A 64 -12.35 5.45 -18.11
C PRO A 64 -11.49 6.67 -17.77
N GLU A 65 -12.01 7.62 -17.01
CA GLU A 65 -11.30 8.82 -16.58
C GLU A 65 -10.16 8.55 -15.57
N LEU A 66 -10.12 7.34 -15.00
CA LEU A 66 -9.04 6.90 -14.12
C LEU A 66 -7.96 6.10 -14.86
N ARG A 67 -8.13 5.84 -16.15
CA ARG A 67 -7.13 5.12 -16.96
C ARG A 67 -5.94 6.03 -17.21
N SER A 68 -4.73 5.52 -16.97
CA SER A 68 -3.48 6.22 -17.27
C SER A 68 -2.46 5.23 -17.82
N GLU A 69 -1.62 5.70 -18.75
CA GLU A 69 -0.48 4.96 -19.30
C GLU A 69 0.71 4.90 -18.32
N ASP A 70 0.70 5.77 -17.30
CA ASP A 70 1.76 5.78 -16.30
C ASP A 70 1.84 4.45 -15.56
N PRO A 71 3.03 3.87 -15.36
CA PRO A 71 3.16 2.64 -14.61
C PRO A 71 2.78 2.86 -13.15
N TRP A 72 2.16 1.84 -12.56
CA TRP A 72 1.85 1.82 -11.14
C TRP A 72 3.13 1.82 -10.30
N LYS A 73 3.12 2.53 -9.17
CA LYS A 73 4.25 2.62 -8.24
C LYS A 73 3.80 2.44 -6.80
N VAL A 74 4.57 1.66 -6.04
CA VAL A 74 4.41 1.55 -4.59
C VAL A 74 5.42 2.44 -3.88
N ILE A 75 4.96 3.24 -2.91
CA ILE A 75 5.77 4.21 -2.18
C ILE A 75 5.57 4.03 -0.68
N ALA A 76 6.64 3.71 0.06
CA ALA A 76 6.61 3.71 1.52
C ALA A 76 6.67 5.14 2.06
N VAL A 77 5.69 5.52 2.89
CA VAL A 77 5.58 6.87 3.46
C VAL A 77 6.60 7.06 4.56
N LYS A 78 7.41 8.13 4.47
CA LYS A 78 8.50 8.38 5.44
C LYS A 78 8.08 9.10 6.72
N SER A 79 7.09 9.96 6.60
CA SER A 79 6.65 10.87 7.66
C SER A 79 5.46 10.33 8.46
N ALA A 80 5.14 9.03 8.37
CA ALA A 80 4.05 8.45 9.14
C ALA A 80 4.43 8.38 10.63
N PRO A 81 3.51 8.67 11.56
CA PRO A 81 3.71 8.42 12.99
C PRO A 81 4.22 7.00 13.23
N GLN A 82 5.23 6.86 14.08
CA GLN A 82 5.84 5.57 14.42
C GLN A 82 5.33 5.13 15.80
N GLN A 83 4.96 3.86 15.92
CA GLN A 83 4.62 3.28 17.21
C GLN A 83 5.90 2.84 17.94
N GLU A 84 5.78 2.61 19.23
CA GLU A 84 6.86 1.96 19.98
C GLU A 84 6.96 0.47 19.58
N PRO A 85 8.17 -0.04 19.33
CA PRO A 85 8.36 -1.47 19.05
C PRO A 85 7.82 -2.34 20.19
N GLY A 86 7.04 -3.36 19.85
CA GLY A 86 6.54 -4.36 20.81
C GLY A 86 5.19 -4.04 21.47
N THR A 87 4.57 -2.88 21.20
CA THR A 87 3.30 -2.51 21.84
C THR A 87 2.05 -3.12 21.19
N GLY A 88 2.16 -3.61 19.95
CA GLY A 88 1.02 -4.17 19.22
C GLY A 88 0.04 -3.15 18.64
N ASP A 89 0.35 -1.85 18.70
CA ASP A 89 -0.56 -0.76 18.29
C ASP A 89 -0.81 -0.65 16.78
N CYS A 90 -0.20 -1.51 15.96
CA CYS A 90 -0.19 -1.38 14.49
C CYS A 90 -1.59 -1.28 13.87
N GLY A 91 -2.58 -1.98 14.45
CA GLY A 91 -3.97 -1.88 14.01
C GLY A 91 -4.58 -0.50 14.24
N VAL A 92 -4.24 0.17 15.34
CA VAL A 92 -4.69 1.54 15.64
C VAL A 92 -4.03 2.53 14.69
N PHE A 93 -2.73 2.36 14.41
CA PHE A 93 -2.00 3.21 13.48
C PHE A 93 -2.51 3.12 12.04
N VAL A 94 -3.02 1.95 11.61
CA VAL A 94 -3.72 1.82 10.32
C VAL A 94 -4.95 2.73 10.25
N LEU A 95 -5.68 2.92 11.36
CA LEU A 95 -6.88 3.75 11.40
C LEU A 95 -6.56 5.25 11.46
N MET A 96 -5.41 5.65 12.00
CA MET A 96 -5.04 7.08 12.11
C MET A 96 -4.71 7.75 10.76
N VAL A 97 -4.53 6.96 9.70
CA VAL A 97 -4.09 7.42 8.38
C VAL A 97 -5.28 7.70 7.44
N THR A 98 -6.50 7.35 7.86
CA THR A 98 -7.72 7.42 7.02
C THR A 98 -8.30 8.82 6.91
#